data_AF-A0AA35SI81-F1
#
_entry.id   AF-A0AA35SI81-F1
#
_cell.length_a   1.000
_cell.length_b   1.000
_cell.length_c   1.000
_cell.angle_alpha   90.00
_cell.angle_beta   90.00
_cell.angle_gamma   90.00
#
_symmetry.space_group_name_H-M   'P 1'
#
loop_
_entity.id
_entity.type
_entity.pdbx_description
1 polymer ?
#
loop_
_entity_poly.entity_id
_entity_poly.type
_entity_poly.pdbx_seq_one_letter_code
_entity_poly.pdbx_strand_id
1 'polypeptide(L)'
;LVFKLGTLISEGLTICSVPSSRPHCFVTIHSLVLVRIVSDGVSHSQLNLTHDPIADMINAVSSDIVSLASQRTYEVFLQDTAYLGALESYPQLTSRAERIGYRISKVVYRGYQAPQRLQATHDEAIQSRVHLKLMSESEEQTQALEEFKLRREKERIKLKHEMEQKLQDHTQEMQKLTQDWVLEEERLVYQSALKLEAEELEAKLEVEKKEHQLKAAHLESLRELGVDMTRYLVARQPQFGPEKEVIVGAPTSTIPSNHSSTI
;
A
#
# COMPACT_ATOMS: atom_id res chain seq x y z
N LEU A 1 -57.39 54.25 0.01
CA LEU A 1 -56.31 54.88 -0.78
C LEU A 1 -54.98 54.21 -0.41
N VAL A 2 -54.54 53.23 -1.19
CA VAL A 2 -53.19 52.66 -1.04
C VAL A 2 -52.21 53.67 -1.63
N PHE A 3 -51.77 54.63 -0.81
CA PHE A 3 -50.66 55.48 -1.19
C PHE A 3 -49.40 54.62 -1.23
N LYS A 4 -49.04 54.19 -2.44
CA LYS A 4 -47.76 53.54 -2.74
C LYS A 4 -46.69 54.64 -2.78
N LEU A 5 -46.40 55.25 -1.63
CA LEU A 5 -45.21 56.08 -1.45
C LEU A 5 -44.03 55.11 -1.33
N GLY A 6 -43.53 54.67 -2.49
CA GLY A 6 -42.24 54.02 -2.60
C GLY A 6 -41.16 55.09 -2.43
N THR A 7 -40.97 55.57 -1.20
CA THR A 7 -39.89 56.51 -0.90
C THR A 7 -38.58 55.72 -0.99
N LEU A 8 -37.85 55.94 -2.07
CA LEU A 8 -36.50 55.43 -2.30
C LEU A 8 -35.56 56.10 -1.29
N ILE A 9 -35.45 55.53 -0.10
CA ILE A 9 -34.37 55.84 0.82
C ILE A 9 -33.15 55.08 0.29
N SER A 10 -32.32 55.78 -0.49
CA SER A 10 -31.09 55.27 -1.08
C SER A 10 -29.94 56.08 -0.49
N GLU A 11 -29.56 55.80 0.75
CA GLU A 11 -28.33 56.34 1.30
C GLU A 11 -27.31 55.21 1.43
N GLY A 12 -26.12 55.44 0.86
CA GLY A 12 -24.99 54.56 1.01
C GLY A 12 -24.42 54.72 2.40
N LEU A 13 -24.78 53.81 3.30
CA LEU A 13 -24.22 53.82 4.65
C LEU A 13 -22.80 53.27 4.60
N THR A 14 -21.81 54.12 4.84
CA THR A 14 -20.41 53.71 4.99
C THR A 14 -20.21 53.18 6.41
N ILE A 15 -20.05 51.86 6.54
CA ILE A 15 -19.80 51.25 7.84
C ILE A 15 -18.30 51.04 8.01
N CYS A 16 -17.74 51.67 9.05
CA CYS A 16 -16.40 51.39 9.55
C CYS A 16 -16.52 50.31 10.64
N SER A 17 -16.14 49.06 10.36
CA SER A 17 -16.06 48.02 11.41
C SER A 17 -14.63 47.90 11.97
N VAL A 18 -14.49 47.96 13.31
CA VAL A 18 -13.31 47.63 14.16
C VAL A 18 -13.89 47.25 15.55
N PRO A 19 -13.39 46.26 16.35
CA PRO A 19 -11.99 45.81 16.50
C PRO A 19 -11.74 44.29 16.53
N SER A 20 -10.76 43.83 15.76
CA SER A 20 -9.52 43.19 16.25
C SER A 20 -8.79 42.48 15.09
N SER A 21 -7.50 42.77 14.97
CA SER A 21 -6.49 42.08 14.15
C SER A 21 -6.47 42.19 12.60
N ARG A 22 -7.43 42.83 11.90
CA ARG A 22 -7.43 42.86 10.41
C ARG A 22 -7.95 44.19 9.81
N PRO A 23 -7.58 44.53 8.55
CA PRO A 23 -7.66 45.89 8.00
C PRO A 23 -9.06 46.49 8.02
N HIS A 24 -9.13 47.80 8.22
CA HIS A 24 -10.35 48.61 8.14
C HIS A 24 -11.08 48.36 6.83
N CYS A 25 -12.19 47.63 6.90
CA CYS A 25 -13.04 47.33 5.75
C CYS A 25 -14.18 48.35 5.71
N PHE A 26 -14.20 49.16 4.65
CA PHE A 26 -15.29 50.10 4.39
C PHE A 26 -16.26 49.44 3.43
N VAL A 27 -17.46 49.11 3.90
CA VAL A 27 -18.50 48.55 3.03
C VAL A 27 -19.65 49.54 2.95
N THR A 28 -20.09 49.81 1.74
CA THR A 28 -21.29 50.61 1.49
C THR A 28 -22.46 49.66 1.26
N ILE A 29 -23.53 49.78 2.05
CA ILE A 29 -24.71 48.93 1.93
C ILE A 29 -25.86 49.73 1.34
N HIS A 30 -26.47 49.19 0.28
CA HIS A 30 -27.69 49.71 -0.31
C HIS A 30 -28.89 48.91 0.16
N SER A 31 -29.76 49.55 0.94
CA SER A 31 -31.02 48.98 1.39
C SER A 31 -32.20 49.80 0.87
N LEU A 32 -33.35 49.16 0.72
CA LEU A 32 -34.61 49.79 0.39
C LEU A 32 -35.64 49.38 1.43
N VAL A 33 -36.27 50.37 2.06
CA VAL A 33 -37.31 50.12 3.06
C VAL A 33 -38.68 50.44 2.46
N LEU A 34 -39.57 49.45 2.43
CA LEU A 34 -40.97 49.64 2.05
C LEU A 34 -41.81 49.89 3.30
N VAL A 35 -42.16 51.15 3.51
CA VAL A 35 -43.04 51.60 4.59
C VAL A 35 -44.48 51.62 4.09
N ARG A 36 -45.40 51.08 4.89
CA ARG A 36 -46.83 51.25 4.68
C ARG A 36 -47.38 52.15 5.78
N ILE A 37 -48.08 53.19 5.35
CA ILE A 37 -48.87 54.01 6.27
C ILE A 37 -50.13 53.24 6.58
N VAL A 38 -50.33 52.90 7.85
CA VAL A 38 -51.58 52.32 8.33
C VAL A 38 -52.37 53.48 8.91
N SER A 39 -53.31 53.99 8.14
CA SER A 39 -54.27 55.00 8.58
C SER A 39 -55.40 54.35 9.38
N ASP A 40 -55.05 53.70 10.49
CA ASP A 40 -56.02 53.18 11.46
C ASP A 40 -56.19 54.22 12.56
N GLY A 41 -57.07 55.21 12.36
CA GLY A 41 -57.67 56.02 13.45
C GLY A 41 -56.73 56.77 14.41
N VAL A 42 -55.43 56.89 14.12
CA VAL A 42 -54.49 57.59 14.99
C VAL A 42 -54.65 59.10 14.81
N SER A 43 -55.04 59.75 15.90
CA SER A 43 -55.20 61.19 16.06
C SER A 43 -54.02 61.99 15.50
N HIS A 44 -54.31 63.15 14.90
CA HIS A 44 -53.35 64.16 14.39
C HIS A 44 -52.23 64.59 15.38
N SER A 45 -52.19 64.06 16.60
CA SER A 45 -51.21 64.38 17.65
C SER A 45 -49.89 63.62 17.55
N GLN A 46 -49.83 62.44 16.92
CA GLN A 46 -48.58 61.65 16.82
C GLN A 46 -47.69 62.05 15.63
N LEU A 47 -48.27 62.68 14.60
CA LEU A 47 -47.53 63.26 13.48
C LEU A 47 -46.77 64.55 13.85
N ASN A 48 -47.05 65.13 15.03
CA ASN A 48 -46.42 66.38 15.50
C ASN A 48 -45.19 66.14 16.41
N LEU A 49 -44.79 64.88 16.65
CA LEU A 49 -43.71 64.58 17.60
C LEU A 49 -42.29 64.72 17.01
N THR A 50 -42.15 64.64 15.69
CA THR A 50 -40.84 64.66 15.01
C THR A 50 -40.88 65.61 13.81
N HIS A 51 -39.85 66.45 13.68
CA HIS A 51 -39.71 67.42 12.58
C HIS A 51 -39.48 66.75 11.20
N ASP A 52 -38.93 65.53 11.18
CA ASP A 52 -38.78 64.70 9.96
C ASP A 52 -38.84 63.19 10.28
N PRO A 53 -39.97 62.52 10.03
CA PRO A 53 -40.12 61.08 10.28
C PRO A 53 -39.28 60.21 9.32
N ILE A 54 -38.91 60.71 8.14
CA ILE A 54 -38.11 59.96 7.17
C ILE A 54 -36.67 59.89 7.67
N ALA A 55 -36.10 61.03 8.09
CA ALA A 55 -34.76 61.08 8.66
C ALA A 55 -34.61 60.17 9.89
N ASP A 56 -35.63 60.11 10.75
CA ASP A 56 -35.63 59.21 11.90
C ASP A 56 -35.63 57.72 11.50
N MET A 57 -36.34 57.35 10.43
CA MET A 57 -36.28 55.99 9.89
C MET A 57 -34.90 55.69 9.30
N ILE A 58 -34.30 56.63 8.57
CA ILE A 58 -32.95 56.48 7.99
C ILE A 58 -31.93 56.21 9.11
N ASN A 59 -31.97 57.00 10.18
CA ASN A 59 -31.08 56.85 11.31
C ASN A 59 -31.30 55.51 12.04
N ALA A 60 -32.55 55.05 12.15
CA ALA A 60 -32.87 53.77 12.76
C ALA A 60 -32.35 52.58 11.94
N VAL A 61 -32.61 52.57 10.62
CA VAL A 61 -32.04 51.57 9.69
C VAL A 61 -30.52 51.57 9.81
N SER A 62 -29.92 52.75 9.79
CA SER A 62 -28.46 52.87 9.81
C SER A 62 -27.85 52.32 11.10
N SER A 63 -28.47 52.62 12.25
CA SER A 63 -28.05 52.08 13.54
C SER A 63 -28.13 50.56 13.60
N ASP A 64 -29.20 49.96 13.07
CA ASP A 64 -29.39 48.52 13.05
C ASP A 64 -28.36 47.83 12.14
N ILE A 65 -28.10 48.38 10.94
CA ILE A 65 -27.10 47.82 10.02
C ILE A 65 -25.68 47.94 10.62
N VAL A 66 -25.34 49.07 11.25
CA VAL A 66 -24.04 49.25 11.93
C VAL A 66 -23.90 48.27 13.10
N SER A 67 -24.95 48.09 13.91
CA SER A 67 -24.94 47.12 15.00
C SER A 67 -24.72 45.69 14.49
N LEU A 68 -25.33 45.33 13.36
CA LEU A 68 -25.19 44.00 12.78
C LEU A 68 -23.81 43.79 12.15
N ALA A 69 -23.32 44.78 11.41
CA ALA A 69 -22.03 44.73 10.74
C ALA A 69 -20.85 44.79 11.73
N SER A 70 -21.00 45.46 12.88
CA SER A 70 -19.96 45.51 13.91
C SER A 70 -19.73 44.18 14.64
N GLN A 71 -20.72 43.28 14.64
CA GLN A 71 -20.65 41.99 15.34
C GLN A 71 -20.09 40.86 14.47
N ARG A 72 -19.94 41.05 13.15
CA ARG A 72 -19.59 40.00 12.20
C ARG A 72 -18.34 40.35 11.40
N THR A 73 -17.58 39.33 10.99
CA THR A 73 -16.50 39.50 10.03
C THR A 73 -17.07 39.65 8.62
N TYR A 74 -16.29 40.24 7.71
CA TYR A 74 -16.70 40.45 6.31
C TYR A 74 -17.18 39.16 5.62
N GLU A 75 -16.49 38.04 5.85
CA GLU A 75 -16.84 36.74 5.26
C GLU A 75 -18.19 36.22 5.76
N VAL A 76 -18.43 36.31 7.08
CA VAL A 76 -19.70 35.89 7.69
C VAL A 76 -20.83 36.83 7.26
N PHE A 77 -20.54 38.13 7.15
CA PHE A 77 -21.49 39.12 6.65
C PHE A 77 -21.95 38.81 5.21
N LEU A 78 -21.06 38.37 4.33
CA LEU A 78 -21.39 37.97 2.95
C LEU A 78 -22.33 36.75 2.91
N GLN A 79 -22.08 35.76 3.75
CA GLN A 79 -22.89 34.55 3.85
C GLN A 79 -24.29 34.85 4.40
N ASP A 80 -24.39 35.80 5.33
CA ASP A 80 -25.63 36.16 6.01
C ASP A 80 -26.39 37.31 5.32
N THR A 81 -26.06 37.67 4.09
CA THR A 81 -26.74 38.76 3.37
C THR A 81 -28.25 38.54 3.21
N ALA A 82 -28.71 37.29 3.24
CA ALA A 82 -30.14 36.95 3.26
C ALA A 82 -30.85 37.43 4.54
N TYR A 83 -30.15 37.47 5.67
CA TYR A 83 -30.70 37.89 6.97
C TYR A 83 -30.94 39.41 7.04
N LEU A 84 -30.25 40.21 6.21
CA LEU A 84 -30.51 41.66 6.06
C LEU A 84 -31.87 41.97 5.40
N GLY A 85 -32.54 40.97 4.82
CA GLY A 85 -33.90 41.13 4.31
C GLY A 85 -35.00 40.92 5.35
N ALA A 86 -34.65 40.36 6.52
CA ALA A 86 -35.62 40.05 7.57
C ALA A 86 -35.90 41.28 8.44
N LEU A 87 -37.17 41.52 8.77
CA LEU A 87 -37.60 42.61 9.65
C LEU A 87 -37.07 42.44 11.09
N GLU A 88 -36.84 41.20 11.52
CA GLU A 88 -36.29 40.85 12.83
C GLU A 88 -34.88 41.45 13.05
N SER A 89 -34.14 41.67 11.96
CA SER A 89 -32.82 42.29 11.98
C SER A 89 -32.85 43.79 12.28
N TYR A 90 -34.05 44.40 12.30
CA TYR A 90 -34.25 45.84 12.44
C TYR A 90 -35.13 46.22 13.65
N PRO A 91 -34.68 45.96 14.89
CA PRO A 91 -35.45 46.25 16.08
C PRO A 91 -35.62 47.76 16.32
N GLN A 92 -34.59 48.59 16.03
CA GLN A 92 -34.69 50.04 16.20
C GLN A 92 -35.65 50.64 15.20
N LEU A 93 -35.61 50.18 13.94
CA LEU A 93 -36.53 50.63 12.90
C LEU A 93 -37.99 50.36 13.30
N THR A 94 -38.28 49.15 13.77
CA THR A 94 -39.65 48.74 14.13
C THR A 94 -40.17 49.52 15.32
N SER A 95 -39.35 49.67 16.37
CA SER A 95 -39.72 50.44 17.57
C SER A 95 -39.95 51.92 17.27
N ARG A 96 -39.12 52.54 16.41
CA ARG A 96 -39.30 53.95 16.03
C ARG A 96 -40.49 54.15 15.09
N ALA A 97 -40.72 53.25 14.14
CA ALA A 97 -41.87 53.35 13.25
C ALA A 97 -43.20 53.28 14.02
N GLU A 98 -43.31 52.40 15.02
CA GLU A 98 -44.49 52.30 15.88
C GLU A 98 -44.77 53.59 16.66
N ARG A 99 -43.73 54.26 17.18
CA ARG A 99 -43.87 55.53 17.92
C ARG A 99 -44.41 56.67 17.06
N ILE A 100 -44.09 56.66 15.76
CA ILE A 100 -44.49 57.69 14.80
C ILE A 100 -45.84 57.31 14.13
N GLY A 101 -46.31 56.07 14.27
CA GLY A 101 -47.56 55.58 13.67
C GLY A 101 -47.39 54.97 12.27
N TYR A 102 -46.18 54.55 11.90
CA TYR A 102 -45.89 53.84 10.65
C TYR A 102 -45.78 52.34 10.88
N ARG A 103 -46.21 51.52 9.90
CA ARG A 103 -45.97 50.08 9.89
C ARG A 103 -45.04 49.71 8.73
N ILE A 104 -43.84 49.22 9.04
CA ILE A 104 -42.94 48.72 7.99
C ILE A 104 -43.49 47.40 7.47
N SER A 105 -43.60 47.27 6.14
CA SER A 105 -44.10 46.05 5.51
C SER A 105 -42.98 45.11 5.10
N LYS A 106 -41.88 45.65 4.56
CA LYS A 106 -40.76 44.86 4.10
C LYS A 106 -39.49 45.71 4.00
N VAL A 107 -38.37 45.14 4.39
CA VAL A 107 -37.04 45.67 4.07
C VAL A 107 -36.44 44.81 2.96
N VAL A 108 -35.86 45.44 1.94
CA VAL A 108 -35.23 44.78 0.80
C VAL A 108 -33.79 45.25 0.73
N TYR A 109 -32.87 44.33 0.98
CA TYR A 109 -31.46 44.53 0.71
C TYR A 109 -31.21 44.46 -0.81
N ARG A 110 -30.52 45.46 -1.38
CA ARG A 110 -30.23 45.53 -2.83
C ARG A 110 -28.83 45.06 -3.17
N GLY A 111 -27.87 45.29 -2.28
CA GLY A 111 -26.49 44.90 -2.48
C GLY A 111 -25.53 45.68 -1.61
N TYR A 112 -24.26 45.31 -1.71
CA TYR A 112 -23.14 45.99 -1.07
C TYR A 112 -22.13 46.41 -2.13
N GLN A 113 -21.36 47.44 -1.82
CA GLN A 113 -20.19 47.84 -2.57
C GLN A 113 -18.99 47.79 -1.62
N ALA A 114 -18.06 46.87 -1.92
CA ALA A 114 -16.78 46.77 -1.23
C ALA A 114 -15.72 47.62 -1.94
N PRO A 115 -14.66 48.05 -1.23
CA PRO A 115 -13.56 48.78 -1.84
C PRO A 115 -12.72 47.80 -2.68
N GLN A 116 -12.23 48.26 -3.83
CA GLN A 116 -11.55 47.42 -4.82
C GLN A 116 -10.36 46.64 -4.25
N ARG A 117 -9.66 47.20 -3.25
CA ARG A 117 -8.55 46.52 -2.55
C ARG A 117 -9.00 45.26 -1.80
N LEU A 118 -10.14 45.30 -1.12
CA LEU A 118 -10.65 44.15 -0.36
C LEU A 118 -11.13 43.05 -1.30
N GLN A 119 -11.79 43.44 -2.39
CA GLN A 119 -12.21 42.52 -3.43
C GLN A 119 -11.00 41.80 -4.03
N ALA A 120 -9.93 42.54 -4.36
CA ALA A 120 -8.69 41.96 -4.87
C ALA A 120 -8.05 40.97 -3.88
N THR A 121 -7.96 41.31 -2.60
CA THR A 121 -7.41 40.37 -1.59
C THR A 121 -8.24 39.09 -1.44
N HIS A 122 -9.56 39.21 -1.58
CA HIS A 122 -10.45 38.06 -1.52
C HIS A 122 -10.29 37.17 -2.76
N ASP A 123 -10.20 37.78 -3.94
CA ASP A 123 -10.00 37.06 -5.19
C ASP A 123 -8.63 36.36 -5.21
N GLU A 124 -7.58 36.99 -4.67
CA GLU A 124 -6.25 36.37 -4.48
C GLU A 124 -6.30 35.20 -3.48
N ALA A 125 -7.02 35.34 -2.37
CA ALA A 125 -7.20 34.26 -1.40
C ALA A 125 -7.97 33.07 -1.99
N ILE A 126 -8.97 33.34 -2.86
CA ILE A 126 -9.67 32.29 -3.60
C ILE A 126 -8.72 31.61 -4.59
N GLN A 127 -7.99 32.39 -5.37
CA GLN A 127 -7.05 31.87 -6.37
C GLN A 127 -5.98 30.98 -5.73
N SER A 128 -5.39 31.44 -4.62
CA SER A 128 -4.39 30.66 -3.88
C SER A 128 -4.99 29.37 -3.31
N ARG A 129 -6.20 29.40 -2.73
CA ARG A 129 -6.88 28.19 -2.24
C ARG A 129 -7.16 27.20 -3.38
N VAL A 130 -7.67 27.68 -4.51
CA VAL A 130 -7.94 26.84 -5.69
C VAL A 130 -6.63 26.26 -6.22
N HIS A 131 -5.58 27.08 -6.29
CA HIS A 131 -4.26 26.65 -6.74
C HIS A 131 -3.68 25.54 -5.85
N LEU A 132 -3.71 25.73 -4.53
CA LEU A 132 -3.26 24.71 -3.56
C LEU A 132 -4.06 23.41 -3.69
N LYS A 133 -5.37 23.51 -3.94
CA LYS A 133 -6.21 22.33 -4.16
C LYS A 133 -5.82 21.59 -5.43
N LEU A 134 -5.59 22.30 -6.54
CA LEU A 134 -5.13 21.71 -7.80
C LEU A 134 -3.74 21.07 -7.66
N MET A 135 -2.83 21.69 -6.90
CA MET A 135 -1.51 21.11 -6.62
C MET A 135 -1.61 19.83 -5.80
N SER A 136 -2.42 19.82 -4.74
CA SER A 136 -2.69 18.61 -3.94
C SER A 136 -3.27 17.49 -4.81
N GLU A 137 -4.27 17.80 -5.64
CA GLU A 137 -4.87 16.81 -6.56
C GLU A 137 -3.85 16.29 -7.58
N SER A 138 -2.95 17.16 -8.07
CA SER A 138 -1.88 16.76 -8.99
C SER A 138 -0.86 15.84 -8.30
N GLU A 139 -0.48 16.13 -7.06
CA GLU A 139 0.45 15.31 -6.28
C GLU A 139 -0.15 13.94 -5.93
N GLU A 140 -1.43 13.89 -5.59
CA GLU A 140 -2.13 12.62 -5.37
C GLU A 140 -2.16 11.76 -6.64
N GLN A 141 -2.38 12.38 -7.80
CA GLN A 141 -2.36 11.68 -9.08
C GLN A 141 -0.97 11.14 -9.42
N THR A 142 0.10 11.91 -9.19
CA THR A 142 1.47 11.44 -9.45
C THR A 142 1.84 10.28 -8.52
N GLN A 143 1.52 10.37 -7.23
CA GLN A 143 1.75 9.30 -6.27
C GLN A 143 0.97 8.03 -6.63
N ALA A 144 -0.30 8.15 -7.02
CA ALA A 144 -1.12 7.01 -7.44
C ALA A 144 -0.54 6.31 -8.68
N LEU A 145 0.00 7.07 -9.64
CA LEU A 145 0.67 6.51 -10.82
C LEU A 145 1.97 5.78 -10.46
N GLU A 146 2.75 6.31 -9.52
CA GLU A 146 3.97 5.67 -9.02
C GLU A 146 3.66 4.36 -8.27
N GLU A 147 2.67 4.38 -7.39
CA GLU A 147 2.22 3.17 -6.68
C GLU A 147 1.73 2.11 -7.66
N PHE A 148 0.96 2.50 -8.67
CA PHE A 148 0.50 1.59 -9.71
C PHE A 148 1.66 0.93 -10.46
N LYS A 149 2.68 1.71 -10.86
CA LYS A 149 3.87 1.20 -11.54
C LYS A 149 4.65 0.23 -10.64
N LEU A 150 4.88 0.62 -9.38
CA LEU A 150 5.60 -0.22 -8.41
C LEU A 150 4.86 -1.53 -8.14
N ARG A 151 3.52 -1.50 -8.05
CA ARG A 151 2.70 -2.69 -7.88
C ARG A 151 2.85 -3.65 -9.06
N ARG A 152 2.78 -3.13 -10.29
CA ARG A 152 2.99 -3.93 -11.51
C ARG A 152 4.38 -4.53 -11.57
N GLU A 153 5.40 -3.79 -11.16
CA GLU A 153 6.76 -4.32 -11.11
C GLU A 153 6.92 -5.42 -10.07
N LYS A 154 6.35 -5.25 -8.87
CA LYS A 154 6.32 -6.30 -7.84
C LYS A 154 5.62 -7.55 -8.32
N GLU A 155 4.48 -7.43 -8.99
CA GLU A 155 3.76 -8.56 -9.62
C GLU A 155 4.65 -9.29 -10.64
N ARG A 156 5.33 -8.54 -11.51
CA ARG A 156 6.25 -9.10 -12.51
C ARG A 156 7.43 -9.84 -11.87
N ILE A 157 8.03 -9.26 -10.83
CA ILE A 157 9.17 -9.87 -10.12
C ILE A 157 8.73 -11.15 -9.42
N LYS A 158 7.57 -11.13 -8.74
CA LYS A 158 7.01 -12.33 -8.10
C LYS A 158 6.82 -13.46 -9.10
N LEU A 159 6.20 -13.16 -10.25
CA LEU A 159 5.95 -14.16 -11.28
C LEU A 159 7.25 -14.74 -11.86
N LYS A 160 8.28 -13.89 -12.08
CA LYS A 160 9.61 -14.36 -12.48
C LYS A 160 10.24 -15.26 -11.43
N HIS A 161 10.19 -14.87 -10.17
CA HIS A 161 10.78 -15.65 -9.08
C HIS A 161 10.10 -17.01 -8.92
N GLU A 162 8.76 -17.07 -8.99
CA GLU A 162 8.01 -18.33 -8.97
C GLU A 162 8.38 -19.24 -10.14
N MET A 163 8.60 -18.68 -11.32
CA MET A 163 9.04 -19.43 -12.50
C MET A 163 10.46 -19.96 -12.32
N GLU A 164 11.39 -19.13 -11.82
CA GLU A 164 12.77 -19.52 -11.53
C GLU A 164 12.84 -20.62 -10.46
N GLN A 165 12.05 -20.53 -9.39
CA GLN A 165 11.95 -21.57 -8.37
C GLN A 165 11.48 -22.89 -8.97
N LYS A 166 10.38 -22.90 -9.74
CA LYS A 166 9.89 -24.10 -10.41
C LYS A 166 10.91 -24.72 -11.36
N LEU A 167 11.66 -23.89 -12.08
CA LEU A 167 12.74 -24.37 -12.95
C LEU A 167 13.86 -25.00 -12.12
N GLN A 168 14.29 -24.35 -11.03
CA GLN A 168 15.31 -24.89 -10.14
C GLN A 168 14.88 -26.23 -9.54
N ASP A 169 13.66 -26.32 -9.01
CA ASP A 169 13.11 -27.54 -8.43
C ASP A 169 13.10 -28.68 -9.47
N HIS A 170 12.59 -28.39 -10.67
CA HIS A 170 12.59 -29.37 -11.76
C HIS A 170 14.01 -29.81 -12.15
N THR A 171 14.98 -28.88 -12.23
CA THR A 171 16.37 -29.25 -12.53
C THR A 171 16.99 -30.12 -11.44
N GLN A 172 16.67 -29.87 -10.17
CA GLN A 172 17.15 -30.69 -9.05
C GLN A 172 16.52 -32.08 -9.07
N GLU A 173 15.23 -32.19 -9.38
CA GLU A 173 14.54 -33.48 -9.54
C GLU A 173 15.15 -34.29 -10.68
N MET A 174 15.41 -33.66 -11.83
CA MET A 174 16.07 -34.32 -12.95
C MET A 174 17.47 -34.81 -12.60
N GLN A 175 18.26 -34.00 -11.88
CA GLN A 175 19.59 -34.43 -11.41
C GLN A 175 19.52 -35.61 -10.47
N LYS A 176 18.58 -35.63 -9.51
CA LYS A 176 18.36 -36.77 -8.61
C LYS A 176 18.01 -38.02 -9.40
N LEU A 177 17.05 -37.93 -10.32
CA LEU A 177 16.64 -39.06 -11.15
C LEU A 177 17.81 -39.62 -11.98
N THR A 178 18.64 -38.73 -12.54
CA THR A 178 19.84 -39.17 -13.28
C THR A 178 20.87 -39.85 -12.38
N GLN A 179 21.09 -39.35 -11.15
CA GLN A 179 22.00 -39.96 -10.19
C GLN A 179 21.49 -41.33 -9.74
N ASP A 180 20.20 -41.44 -9.42
CA ASP A 180 19.56 -42.69 -9.03
C ASP A 180 19.65 -43.74 -10.16
N TRP A 181 19.47 -43.32 -11.40
CA TRP A 181 19.62 -44.20 -12.57
C TRP A 181 21.05 -44.71 -12.73
N VAL A 182 22.05 -43.84 -12.58
CA VAL A 182 23.48 -44.23 -12.64
C VAL A 182 23.81 -45.21 -11.50
N LEU A 183 23.36 -44.94 -10.28
CA LEU A 183 23.59 -45.82 -9.13
C LEU A 183 22.95 -47.21 -9.34
N GLU A 184 21.74 -47.26 -9.92
CA GLU A 184 21.09 -48.53 -10.22
C GLU A 184 21.81 -49.30 -11.34
N GLU A 185 22.29 -48.61 -12.38
CA GLU A 185 23.10 -49.23 -13.42
C GLU A 185 24.39 -49.83 -12.85
N GLU A 186 25.12 -49.07 -12.02
CA GLU A 186 26.30 -49.57 -11.32
C GLU A 186 25.97 -50.77 -10.42
N ARG A 187 24.84 -50.72 -9.71
CA ARG A 187 24.39 -51.83 -8.86
C ARG A 187 24.12 -53.08 -9.66
N LEU A 188 23.49 -52.98 -10.83
CA LEU A 188 23.20 -54.09 -11.71
C LEU A 188 24.49 -54.70 -12.31
N VAL A 189 25.43 -53.86 -12.72
CA VAL A 189 26.75 -54.28 -13.21
C VAL A 189 27.52 -55.01 -12.11
N TYR A 190 27.51 -54.47 -10.89
CA TYR A 190 28.17 -55.11 -9.75
C TYR A 190 27.54 -56.47 -9.40
N GLN A 191 26.21 -56.56 -9.41
CA GLN A 191 25.51 -57.82 -9.15
C GLN A 191 25.78 -58.88 -10.22
N SER A 192 25.89 -58.49 -11.50
CA SER A 192 26.21 -59.44 -12.58
C SER A 192 27.66 -59.91 -12.48
N ALA A 193 28.60 -59.03 -12.14
CA ALA A 193 29.99 -59.40 -11.90
C ALA A 193 30.14 -60.41 -10.74
N LEU A 194 29.47 -60.18 -9.62
CA LEU A 194 29.46 -61.11 -8.49
C LEU A 194 28.89 -62.49 -8.85
N LYS A 195 27.82 -62.54 -9.66
CA LYS A 195 27.24 -63.81 -10.13
C LYS A 195 28.22 -64.58 -11.00
N LEU A 196 28.88 -63.90 -11.94
CA LEU A 196 29.86 -64.52 -12.82
C LEU A 196 31.06 -65.06 -12.02
N GLU A 197 31.56 -64.30 -11.05
CA GLU A 197 32.65 -64.76 -10.17
C GLU A 197 32.25 -65.98 -9.34
N ALA A 198 31.01 -66.01 -8.83
CA ALA A 198 30.47 -67.17 -8.12
C ALA A 198 30.38 -68.41 -9.03
N GLU A 199 29.85 -68.25 -10.25
CA GLU A 199 29.76 -69.33 -11.24
C GLU A 199 31.15 -69.86 -11.63
N GLU A 200 32.15 -68.98 -11.80
CA GLU A 200 33.53 -69.38 -12.07
C GLU A 200 34.14 -70.18 -10.93
N LEU A 201 33.91 -69.76 -9.68
CA LEU A 201 34.38 -70.46 -8.49
C LEU A 201 33.71 -71.83 -8.36
N GLU A 202 32.40 -71.92 -8.59
CA GLU A 202 31.67 -73.19 -8.62
C GLU A 202 32.21 -74.14 -9.69
N ALA A 203 32.44 -73.63 -10.90
CA ALA A 203 33.03 -74.40 -12.00
C ALA A 203 34.44 -74.91 -11.65
N LYS A 204 35.29 -74.07 -11.04
CA LYS A 204 36.63 -74.48 -10.56
C LYS A 204 36.53 -75.59 -9.52
N LEU A 205 35.66 -75.44 -8.52
CA LEU A 205 35.44 -76.46 -7.50
C LEU A 205 34.90 -77.77 -8.08
N GLU A 206 34.04 -77.73 -9.10
CA GLU A 206 33.57 -78.93 -9.78
C GLU A 206 34.69 -79.65 -10.54
N VAL A 207 35.58 -78.92 -11.21
CA VAL A 207 36.74 -79.50 -11.89
C VAL A 207 37.65 -80.17 -10.86
N GLU A 208 37.96 -79.49 -9.75
CA GLU A 208 38.75 -80.07 -8.66
C GLU A 208 38.08 -81.32 -8.08
N LYS A 209 36.77 -81.29 -7.83
CA LYS A 209 36.01 -82.46 -7.35
C LYS A 209 36.12 -83.63 -8.33
N LYS A 210 35.96 -83.39 -9.65
CA LYS A 210 36.11 -84.42 -10.68
C LYS A 210 37.54 -84.97 -10.71
N GLU A 211 38.56 -84.13 -10.61
CA GLU A 211 39.94 -84.59 -10.50
C GLU A 211 40.17 -85.46 -9.26
N HIS A 212 39.67 -85.04 -8.10
CA HIS A 212 39.78 -85.80 -6.86
C HIS A 212 39.04 -87.15 -6.96
N GLN A 213 37.87 -87.19 -7.59
CA GLN A 213 37.14 -88.43 -7.86
C GLN A 213 37.90 -89.37 -8.80
N LEU A 214 38.49 -88.85 -9.88
CA LEU A 214 39.31 -89.65 -10.80
C LEU A 214 40.56 -90.18 -10.10
N LYS A 215 41.24 -89.35 -9.29
CA LYS A 215 42.38 -89.76 -8.46
C LYS A 215 41.96 -90.85 -7.47
N ALA A 216 40.80 -90.71 -6.81
CA ALA A 216 40.27 -91.71 -5.89
C ALA A 216 39.94 -93.04 -6.60
N ALA A 217 39.23 -93.01 -7.73
CA ALA A 217 38.91 -94.19 -8.53
C ALA A 217 40.18 -94.90 -9.06
N HIS A 218 41.20 -94.12 -9.47
CA HIS A 218 42.49 -94.67 -9.87
C HIS A 218 43.20 -95.35 -8.70
N LEU A 219 43.19 -94.74 -7.52
CA LEU A 219 43.73 -95.34 -6.30
C LEU A 219 42.96 -96.60 -5.88
N GLU A 220 41.64 -96.62 -6.03
CA GLU A 220 40.80 -97.80 -5.79
C GLU A 220 41.13 -98.96 -6.75
N SER A 221 41.26 -98.69 -8.05
CA SER A 221 41.66 -99.72 -9.03
C SER A 221 43.07 -100.27 -8.79
N LEU A 222 44.03 -99.44 -8.35
CA LEU A 222 45.36 -99.92 -7.93
C LEU A 222 45.30 -100.82 -6.69
N ARG A 223 44.40 -100.51 -5.74
CA ARG A 223 44.16 -101.35 -4.54
C ARG A 223 43.62 -102.72 -4.94
N GLU A 224 42.68 -102.78 -5.89
CA GLU A 224 42.11 -104.05 -6.39
C GLU A 224 43.14 -104.93 -7.10
N LEU A 225 44.14 -104.34 -7.74
CA LEU A 225 45.25 -105.04 -8.38
C LEU A 225 46.32 -105.57 -7.40
N GLY A 226 46.09 -105.45 -6.08
CA GLY A 226 46.97 -106.00 -5.05
C GLY A 226 48.26 -105.21 -4.83
N VAL A 227 48.31 -103.95 -5.26
CA VAL A 227 49.44 -103.05 -5.01
C VAL A 227 49.37 -102.53 -3.56
N ASP A 228 50.46 -102.69 -2.81
CA ASP A 228 50.56 -102.22 -1.43
C ASP A 228 50.56 -100.67 -1.38
N MET A 229 49.42 -100.09 -1.01
CA MET A 229 49.11 -98.67 -1.09
C MET A 229 50.06 -97.79 -0.27
N THR A 230 50.58 -98.30 0.85
CA THR A 230 51.52 -97.56 1.71
C THR A 230 52.88 -97.39 1.02
N ARG A 231 53.34 -98.40 0.26
CA ARG A 231 54.63 -98.33 -0.44
C ARG A 231 54.56 -97.48 -1.71
N TYR A 232 53.42 -97.47 -2.41
CA TYR A 232 53.19 -96.64 -3.60
C TYR A 232 53.04 -95.14 -3.26
N LEU A 233 52.28 -94.80 -2.21
CA LEU A 233 52.08 -93.40 -1.80
C LEU A 233 53.36 -92.78 -1.24
N VAL A 234 54.17 -93.54 -0.48
CA VAL A 234 55.47 -93.08 0.05
C VAL A 234 56.51 -92.90 -1.07
N ALA A 235 56.43 -93.65 -2.17
CA ALA A 235 57.32 -93.48 -3.34
C ALA A 235 56.87 -92.33 -4.27
N ARG A 236 55.57 -92.00 -4.30
CA ARG A 236 54.99 -90.94 -5.14
C ARG A 236 54.99 -89.56 -4.45
N GLN A 237 55.02 -89.51 -3.12
CA GLN A 237 55.26 -88.25 -2.40
C GLN A 237 56.70 -87.80 -2.66
N PRO A 238 56.93 -86.60 -3.24
CA PRO A 238 58.25 -86.01 -3.21
C PRO A 238 58.65 -85.83 -1.74
N GLN A 239 59.84 -86.30 -1.38
CA GLN A 239 60.42 -86.13 -0.07
C GLN A 239 60.35 -84.65 0.35
N PHE A 240 59.85 -84.38 1.55
CA PHE A 240 60.06 -83.10 2.22
C PHE A 240 61.58 -82.87 2.34
N GLY A 241 62.14 -82.03 1.46
CA GLY A 241 63.43 -81.38 1.66
C GLY A 241 63.26 -80.22 2.66
N PRO A 242 64.31 -79.87 3.43
CA PRO A 242 64.20 -78.94 4.55
C PRO A 242 63.72 -77.54 4.13
N GLU A 243 62.93 -76.94 5.02
CA GLU A 243 62.36 -75.60 4.97
C GLU A 243 63.35 -74.56 4.45
N LYS A 244 62.98 -73.87 3.36
CA LYS A 244 63.58 -72.58 3.03
C LYS A 244 62.83 -71.51 3.80
N GLU A 245 63.54 -70.90 4.75
CA GLU A 245 63.14 -69.70 5.48
C GLU A 245 62.54 -68.65 4.53
N VAL A 246 61.31 -68.24 4.80
CA VAL A 246 60.72 -67.05 4.18
C VAL A 246 61.14 -65.86 5.03
N ILE A 247 62.09 -65.09 4.51
CA ILE A 247 62.42 -63.76 5.03
C ILE A 247 61.23 -62.85 4.76
N VAL A 248 60.57 -62.39 5.83
CA VAL A 248 59.54 -61.34 5.77
C VAL A 248 60.24 -60.01 5.45
N GLY A 249 60.41 -59.74 4.16
CA GLY A 249 60.76 -58.41 3.66
C GLY A 249 59.51 -57.55 3.62
N ALA A 250 59.37 -56.61 4.54
CA ALA A 250 58.41 -55.53 4.44
C ALA A 250 58.82 -54.56 3.32
N PRO A 251 57.91 -54.18 2.41
CA PRO A 251 58.02 -52.92 1.71
C PRO A 251 57.00 -51.91 2.25
N THR A 252 57.57 -50.92 2.92
CA THR A 252 57.05 -49.56 3.13
C THR A 252 56.59 -48.86 1.85
N SER A 253 55.75 -47.84 2.06
CA SER A 253 55.32 -46.75 1.17
C SER A 253 53.99 -47.04 0.46
N THR A 254 52.99 -46.15 0.41
CA THR A 254 52.95 -44.71 0.69
C THR A 254 51.48 -44.33 0.90
N ILE A 255 51.15 -43.60 1.96
CA ILE A 255 49.85 -42.92 2.10
C ILE A 255 49.96 -41.60 1.34
N PRO A 256 49.15 -41.33 0.30
CA PRO A 256 49.05 -39.97 -0.23
C PRO A 256 48.21 -39.12 0.71
N SER A 257 48.84 -38.07 1.23
CA SER A 257 48.24 -36.95 1.93
C SER A 257 47.26 -36.20 1.01
N ASN A 258 45.97 -36.28 1.30
CA ASN A 258 44.99 -35.35 0.72
C ASN A 258 45.04 -34.03 1.50
N HIS A 259 45.73 -33.05 0.93
CA HIS A 259 45.42 -31.64 1.11
C HIS A 259 44.28 -31.26 0.17
N SER A 260 43.18 -30.75 0.71
CA SER A 260 42.38 -29.67 0.12
C SER A 260 41.47 -29.04 1.17
N SER A 261 41.93 -27.90 1.70
CA SER A 261 41.21 -26.61 1.78
C SER A 261 39.75 -26.68 1.30
N THR A 262 38.72 -26.35 2.08
CA THR A 262 38.43 -25.04 2.73
C THR A 262 38.85 -23.85 1.88
N ILE A 263 37.97 -23.45 0.95
CA ILE A 263 37.32 -22.13 0.80
C ILE A 263 36.38 -22.23 -0.41
#